data_AF-A0A1H7BFY7-F1
#
_entry.id   AF-A0A1H7BFY7-F1
#
_cell.length_a   1.000
_cell.length_b   1.000
_cell.length_c   1.000
_cell.angle_alpha   90.00
_cell.angle_beta   90.00
_cell.angle_gamma   90.00
#
_symmetry.space_group_name_H-M   'P 1'
#
loop_
_entity.id
_entity.type
_entity.pdbx_description
1 polymer ?
#
loop_
_entity_poly.entity_id
_entity_poly.type
_entity_poly.pdbx_seq_one_letter_code
_entity_poly.pdbx_strand_id
1 'polypeptide(L)'
;MQIVIWLRYAVDMNVIRHFSDTRTEVGRVRFLIAGDRARLVAEGPGWSHDSSHATLFDAATFLAVLPQVPHALYLAALDDLERRLALEQAA
;
A
#
# COMPACT_ATOMS: atom_id res chain seq x y z
N MET A 1 35.39 27.64 8.29
CA MET A 1 34.11 28.10 7.70
C MET A 1 33.45 26.87 7.10
N GLN A 2 32.53 26.26 7.86
CA GLN A 2 32.17 24.85 7.75
C GLN A 2 30.95 24.67 6.84
N ILE A 3 31.21 24.17 5.63
CA ILE A 3 30.59 22.98 5.02
C ILE A 3 29.04 22.94 5.10
N VAL A 4 28.41 23.25 3.96
CA VAL A 4 27.50 22.38 3.18
C VAL A 4 27.06 21.07 3.86
N ILE A 5 26.31 21.11 4.97
CA ILE A 5 25.77 19.91 5.65
C ILE A 5 24.25 19.78 5.50
N TRP A 6 23.54 20.84 5.09
CA TRP A 6 22.08 20.82 5.01
C TRP A 6 21.49 20.25 3.71
N LEU A 7 22.31 19.94 2.70
CA LEU A 7 21.83 19.49 1.39
C LEU A 7 22.02 18.00 1.10
N ARG A 8 22.37 17.19 2.12
CA ARG A 8 22.71 15.77 1.91
C ARG A 8 21.97 14.78 2.83
N TYR A 9 21.03 15.26 3.63
CA TYR A 9 20.08 14.42 4.40
C TYR A 9 18.67 14.37 3.80
N ALA A 10 18.44 14.99 2.63
CA ALA A 10 17.18 14.86 1.90
C ALA A 10 17.16 13.62 0.96
N VAL A 11 18.17 12.76 1.06
CA VAL A 11 18.26 11.47 0.37
C VAL A 11 18.46 10.39 1.42
N ASP A 12 17.48 10.24 2.31
CA ASP A 12 17.45 9.09 3.21
C ASP A 12 16.09 8.41 3.07
N MET A 13 16.11 7.29 2.34
CA MET A 13 15.09 6.25 2.25
C MET A 13 13.69 6.66 1.74
N ASN A 14 13.55 6.77 0.41
CA ASN A 14 12.29 6.44 -0.28
C ASN A 14 12.01 4.92 -0.18
N VAL A 15 11.92 4.41 1.05
CA VAL A 15 11.63 3.02 1.35
C VAL A 15 10.14 2.84 1.13
N ILE A 16 9.83 2.22 0.00
CA ILE A 16 8.52 1.64 -0.24
C ILE A 16 8.47 0.38 0.62
N ARG A 17 7.85 0.48 1.79
CA ARG A 17 7.60 -0.67 2.66
C ARG A 17 6.37 -1.40 2.15
N HIS A 18 6.50 -2.68 1.87
CA HIS A 18 5.33 -3.52 1.63
C HIS A 18 4.59 -3.72 2.95
N PHE A 19 3.39 -3.15 3.05
CA PHE A 19 2.54 -3.33 4.22
C PHE A 19 1.77 -4.62 4.09
N SER A 20 1.00 -4.75 3.01
CA SER A 20 0.23 -5.93 2.65
C SER A 20 0.44 -6.32 1.18
N ASP A 21 0.43 -7.62 0.92
CA ASP A 21 0.49 -8.27 -0.38
C ASP A 21 -0.40 -9.50 -0.34
N THR A 22 -1.58 -9.37 -0.95
CA THR A 22 -2.57 -10.43 -1.08
C THR A 22 -2.59 -10.91 -2.52
N ARG A 23 -2.32 -12.21 -2.71
CA ARG A 23 -2.30 -12.86 -4.02
C ARG A 23 -3.35 -13.96 -4.09
N THR A 24 -4.15 -13.94 -5.14
CA THR A 24 -5.16 -14.95 -5.45
C THR A 24 -5.02 -15.39 -6.91
N GLU A 25 -5.81 -16.36 -7.35
CA GLU A 25 -5.86 -16.79 -8.75
C GLU A 25 -6.45 -15.72 -9.68
N VAL A 26 -7.30 -14.82 -9.14
CA VAL A 26 -8.02 -13.80 -9.92
C VAL A 26 -7.32 -12.44 -9.96
N GLY A 27 -6.26 -12.27 -9.16
CA GLY A 27 -5.53 -11.01 -9.09
C GLY A 27 -4.72 -10.86 -7.80
N ARG A 28 -4.13 -9.69 -7.65
CA ARG A 28 -3.26 -9.33 -6.53
C ARG A 28 -3.55 -7.91 -6.10
N VAL A 29 -3.56 -7.69 -4.79
CA VAL A 29 -3.69 -6.37 -4.16
C VAL A 29 -2.51 -6.16 -3.24
N ARG A 30 -1.90 -4.99 -3.31
CA ARG A 30 -0.77 -4.57 -2.49
C ARG A 30 -1.06 -3.22 -1.87
N PHE A 31 -0.83 -3.15 -0.57
CA PHE A 31 -0.76 -1.90 0.16
C PHE A 31 0.70 -1.64 0.52
N LEU A 32 1.22 -0.49 0.10
CA LEU A 32 2.60 -0.10 0.31
C LEU A 32 2.60 1.20 1.12
N ILE A 33 3.58 1.39 2.00
CA ILE A 33 3.86 2.68 2.64
C ILE A 33 5.07 3.29 1.92
N ALA A 34 4.89 4.47 1.35
CA ALA A 34 5.94 5.22 0.68
C ALA A 34 6.02 6.61 1.33
N GLY A 35 6.99 6.78 2.22
CA GLY A 35 7.08 8.00 3.05
C GLY A 35 5.88 8.13 3.97
N ASP A 36 5.17 9.26 3.87
CA ASP A 36 3.94 9.58 4.61
C ASP A 36 2.65 9.15 3.90
N ARG A 37 2.76 8.45 2.76
CA ARG A 37 1.60 8.05 1.94
C ARG A 37 1.43 6.55 1.86
N ALA A 38 0.18 6.13 1.67
CA ALA A 38 -0.15 4.76 1.31
C ALA A 38 -0.30 4.65 -0.20
N ARG A 39 0.26 3.61 -0.82
CA ARG A 39 0.07 3.30 -2.23
C ARG A 39 -0.70 1.99 -2.36
N LEU A 40 -1.78 2.04 -3.12
CA LEU A 40 -2.61 0.90 -3.48
C LEU A 40 -2.26 0.45 -4.90
N VAL A 41 -1.82 -0.80 -5.03
CA VAL A 41 -1.63 -1.44 -6.33
C VAL A 41 -2.54 -2.65 -6.41
N ALA A 42 -3.46 -2.66 -7.37
CA ALA A 42 -4.35 -3.79 -7.61
C ALA A 42 -4.23 -4.22 -9.08
N GLU A 43 -4.07 -5.50 -9.33
CA GLU A 43 -3.87 -6.02 -10.69
C GLU A 43 -4.56 -7.38 -10.88
N GLY A 44 -5.03 -7.63 -12.10
CA GLY A 44 -5.65 -8.87 -12.49
C GLY A 44 -5.64 -9.05 -14.02
N PRO A 45 -6.31 -10.09 -14.54
CA PRO A 45 -6.33 -10.37 -15.97
C PRO A 45 -6.95 -9.22 -16.76
N GLY A 46 -6.13 -8.51 -17.54
CA GLY A 46 -6.58 -7.41 -18.40
C GLY A 46 -6.84 -6.07 -17.69
N TRP A 47 -6.47 -5.94 -16.41
CA TRP A 47 -6.60 -4.67 -15.68
C TRP A 47 -5.48 -4.47 -14.66
N SER A 48 -5.11 -3.22 -14.45
CA SER A 48 -4.22 -2.80 -13.38
C SER A 48 -4.65 -1.45 -12.85
N HIS A 49 -4.35 -1.20 -11.59
CA HIS A 49 -4.67 0.01 -10.87
C HIS A 49 -3.52 0.36 -9.94
N ASP A 50 -3.16 1.64 -9.92
CA ASP A 50 -2.10 2.18 -9.09
C ASP A 50 -2.51 3.59 -8.62
N SER A 51 -2.51 3.81 -7.32
CA SER A 51 -2.93 5.08 -6.73
C SER A 51 -2.24 5.35 -5.40
N SER A 52 -2.03 6.63 -5.10
CA SER A 52 -1.47 7.10 -3.84
C SER A 52 -2.53 7.80 -3.00
N HIS A 53 -2.56 7.49 -1.72
CA HIS A 53 -3.54 7.90 -0.71
C HIS A 53 -2.83 8.49 0.50
N ALA A 54 -3.56 9.28 1.30
CA ALA A 54 -2.98 9.84 2.52
C ALA A 54 -2.74 8.75 3.58
N THR A 55 -3.68 7.80 3.71
CA THR A 55 -3.59 6.73 4.71
C THR A 55 -3.90 5.34 4.12
N LEU A 56 -3.52 4.28 4.85
CA LEU A 56 -3.95 2.90 4.51
C LEU A 56 -5.48 2.76 4.52
N PHE A 57 -6.15 3.48 5.41
CA PHE A 57 -7.61 3.49 5.49
C PHE A 57 -8.23 4.11 4.23
N ASP A 58 -7.68 5.22 3.74
CA ASP A 58 -8.14 5.84 2.49
C ASP A 58 -7.92 4.90 1.30
N ALA A 59 -6.75 4.24 1.26
CA ALA A 59 -6.45 3.24 0.24
C ALA A 59 -7.43 2.05 0.28
N ALA A 60 -7.77 1.55 1.47
CA ALA A 60 -8.72 0.44 1.64
C ALA A 60 -10.15 0.86 1.26
N THR A 61 -10.54 2.09 1.62
CA THR A 61 -11.82 2.68 1.21
C THR A 61 -11.90 2.82 -0.31
N PHE A 62 -10.80 3.25 -0.94
CA PHE A 62 -10.74 3.37 -2.39
C PHE A 62 -10.78 2.01 -3.10
N LEU A 63 -10.19 0.97 -2.51
CA LEU A 63 -10.27 -0.38 -3.07
C LEU A 63 -11.73 -0.85 -3.24
N ALA A 64 -12.64 -0.45 -2.34
CA ALA A 64 -14.06 -0.81 -2.39
C ALA A 64 -14.81 -0.20 -3.60
N VAL A 65 -14.27 0.85 -4.22
CA VAL A 65 -14.90 1.52 -5.37
C VAL A 65 -14.32 1.08 -6.72
N LEU A 66 -13.35 0.16 -6.74
CA LEU A 66 -12.76 -0.35 -7.97
C LEU A 66 -13.63 -1.44 -8.61
N PRO A 67 -14.33 -1.18 -9.73
CA PRO A 67 -15.29 -2.13 -10.29
C PRO A 67 -14.63 -3.40 -10.86
N GLN A 68 -13.36 -3.31 -11.25
CA GLN A 68 -12.59 -4.44 -11.78
C GLN A 68 -12.08 -5.40 -10.69
N VAL A 69 -12.15 -5.03 -9.40
CA VAL A 69 -11.68 -5.87 -8.29
C VAL A 69 -12.78 -6.84 -7.90
N PRO A 70 -12.58 -8.17 -8.05
CA PRO A 70 -13.57 -9.15 -7.63
C PRO A 70 -13.81 -9.08 -6.12
N HIS A 71 -15.05 -9.29 -5.69
CA HIS A 71 -15.42 -9.22 -4.27
C HIS A 71 -14.56 -10.13 -3.37
N ALA A 72 -14.25 -11.34 -3.84
CA ALA A 72 -13.38 -12.26 -3.10
C ALA A 72 -11.95 -11.74 -2.93
N LEU A 73 -11.40 -11.04 -3.93
CA LEU A 73 -10.08 -10.42 -3.86
C LEU A 73 -10.09 -9.21 -2.92
N TYR A 74 -11.18 -8.42 -2.94
CA TYR A 74 -11.39 -7.33 -1.99
C TYR A 74 -11.39 -7.82 -0.54
N LEU A 75 -12.20 -8.82 -0.22
CA LEU A 75 -12.28 -9.37 1.15
C LEU A 75 -10.94 -9.94 1.60
N ALA A 76 -10.29 -10.75 0.76
CA ALA A 76 -8.98 -11.31 1.08
C ALA A 76 -7.92 -10.22 1.37
N ALA A 77 -7.97 -9.12 0.61
CA ALA A 77 -7.06 -7.99 0.79
C ALA A 77 -7.32 -7.23 2.09
N LEU A 78 -8.59 -7.08 2.50
CA LEU A 78 -8.95 -6.46 3.77
C LEU A 78 -8.57 -7.33 4.97
N ASP A 79 -8.89 -8.63 4.93
CA ASP A 79 -8.55 -9.55 6.02
C ASP A 79 -7.04 -9.57 6.30
N ASP A 80 -6.23 -9.53 5.24
CA ASP A 80 -4.79 -9.50 5.33
C ASP A 80 -4.26 -8.13 5.81
N LEU A 81 -4.85 -7.03 5.36
CA LEU A 81 -4.54 -5.68 5.83
C LEU A 81 -4.83 -5.53 7.33
N GLU A 82 -6.01 -5.95 7.78
CA GLU A 82 -6.43 -5.91 9.18
C GLU A 82 -5.53 -6.76 10.07
N ARG A 83 -5.19 -7.98 9.62
CA ARG A 83 -4.25 -8.86 10.33
C ARG A 83 -2.89 -8.19 10.53
N ARG A 84 -2.37 -7.53 9.50
CA ARG A 84 -1.08 -6.83 9.55
C ARG A 84 -1.14 -5.60 10.45
N LEU A 85 -2.23 -4.84 10.44
CA LEU A 85 -2.47 -3.73 11.37
C LEU A 85 -2.51 -4.20 12.83
N ALA A 86 -3.16 -5.33 13.10
CA ALA A 86 -3.21 -5.89 14.45
C ALA A 86 -1.81 -6.32 14.96
N LEU A 87 -0.98 -6.88 14.07
CA LEU A 87 0.41 -7.25 14.42
C LEU A 87 1.29 -6.04 14.72
N GLU A 88 1.16 -4.94 13.96
CA GLU A 88 1.92 -3.72 14.23
C GLU A 88 1.53 -3.02 15.53
N GLN A 89 0.25 -3.07 15.91
CA GLN A 89 -0.20 -2.49 17.19
C GLN A 89 0.27 -3.27 18.41
N ALA A 90 0.63 -4.55 18.23
CA ALA A 90 1.09 -5.43 19.30
C ALA A 90 2.62 -5.45 19.47
N ALA A 91 3.38 -4.82 18.56
CA ALA A 91 4.84 -4.77 18.54
C ALA A 91 5.39 -3.48 19.15
#